data_AF-A0A9D3NHR8-F1
#
_entry.id   AF-A0A9D3NHR8-F1
#
_cell.length_a   1.000
_cell.length_b   1.000
_cell.length_c   1.000
_cell.angle_alpha   90.00
_cell.angle_beta   90.00
_cell.angle_gamma   90.00
#
_symmetry.space_group_name_H-M   'P 1'
#
loop_
_entity.id
_entity.type
_entity.pdbx_description
1 polymer ?
#
loop_
_entity_poly.entity_id
_entity_poly.type
_entity_poly.pdbx_seq_one_letter_code
_entity_poly.pdbx_strand_id
1 'polypeptide(L)'
;MRELHFKDNFWNSELTSTAGYDAIVQHLNDGKRTCKEIEDFMKARAAIEEKYAKELLGLSRKVCGHNEMNTLKRSLDVFKLQTEQVSMSHLHLAQAMREEAKKLEEFREKQKEAKKKLEQQMDALHKQKATQYKKTMETKKTYEQKCRDKEDAEQVMNRNATTSNAKQQEKLYSKAQQAKQSAEEADRVYNQNVLALAKLREEWLNEHVKACEMFEKQEVERISVLRNVVWTHLNQLSQQCVTSDELYEEVRKSLEQCDIQEDLEHFINLRRTGDKPPVPVPYENFYSNQRTMPNRQPPSVGRRAAAPPPPNTEGDVYSTIAEPGYSVIRY
;
A
#
# COMPACT_ATOMS: atom_id res chain seq x y z
N MET A 1 22.01 -20.65 -14.31
CA MET A 1 22.58 -19.29 -14.45
C MET A 1 23.36 -18.98 -13.18
N ARG A 2 24.50 -18.30 -13.27
CA ARG A 2 25.27 -17.87 -12.08
C ARG A 2 24.54 -16.70 -11.42
N GLU A 3 24.38 -16.73 -10.10
CA GLU A 3 23.81 -15.61 -9.34
C GLU A 3 24.76 -14.40 -9.42
N LEU A 4 24.18 -13.21 -9.62
CA LEU A 4 24.91 -11.96 -9.71
C LEU A 4 24.84 -11.25 -8.37
N HIS A 5 26.00 -10.85 -7.83
CA HIS A 5 26.09 -10.12 -6.57
C HIS A 5 26.64 -8.72 -6.73
N PHE A 6 26.23 -7.80 -5.83
CA PHE A 6 26.75 -6.44 -5.78
C PHE A 6 28.28 -6.42 -5.62
N LYS A 7 28.81 -7.26 -4.74
CA LYS A 7 30.25 -7.37 -4.47
C LYS A 7 31.07 -7.82 -5.68
N ASP A 8 30.46 -8.42 -6.70
CA ASP A 8 31.16 -8.94 -7.87
C ASP A 8 31.08 -7.99 -9.06
N ASN A 9 30.14 -7.03 -9.05
CA ASN A 9 29.76 -6.26 -10.24
C ASN A 9 29.86 -4.73 -10.09
N PHE A 10 30.04 -4.21 -8.88
CA PHE A 10 30.12 -2.75 -8.63
C PHE A 10 31.56 -2.33 -8.29
N TRP A 11 32.47 -2.63 -9.21
CA TRP A 11 33.88 -2.25 -9.17
C TRP A 11 34.20 -1.14 -10.17
N ASN A 12 35.29 -0.40 -9.93
CA ASN A 12 35.83 0.59 -10.87
C ASN A 12 37.31 0.29 -11.15
N SER A 13 37.78 0.57 -12.37
CA SER A 13 39.18 0.39 -12.75
C SER A 13 40.11 1.43 -12.12
N GLU A 14 39.61 2.64 -11.89
CA GLU A 14 40.37 3.72 -11.24
C GLU A 14 40.31 3.59 -9.72
N LEU A 15 41.47 3.60 -9.06
CA LEU A 15 41.57 3.40 -7.61
C LEU A 15 40.77 4.44 -6.80
N THR A 16 40.68 5.68 -7.29
CA THR A 16 39.98 6.78 -6.61
C THR A 16 38.51 6.88 -6.96
N SER A 17 38.03 6.13 -7.96
CA SER A 17 36.63 6.19 -8.38
C SER A 17 35.71 5.46 -7.40
N THR A 18 34.57 6.10 -7.11
CA THR A 18 33.50 5.59 -6.24
C THR A 18 32.23 5.24 -7.01
N ALA A 19 32.23 5.33 -8.34
CA ALA A 19 31.01 5.25 -9.16
C ALA A 19 30.15 4.00 -8.90
N GLY A 20 30.73 2.81 -8.83
CA GLY A 20 30.01 1.59 -8.43
C GLY A 20 29.33 1.67 -7.04
N TYR A 21 30.02 2.22 -6.03
CA TYR A 21 29.43 2.44 -4.70
C TYR A 21 28.31 3.49 -4.76
N ASP A 22 28.54 4.61 -5.46
CA ASP A 22 27.57 5.69 -5.59
C ASP A 22 26.28 5.23 -6.28
N ALA A 23 26.41 4.35 -7.29
CA ALA A 23 25.27 3.73 -7.97
C ALA A 23 24.41 2.87 -7.02
N ILE A 24 25.02 2.05 -6.15
CA ILE A 24 24.29 1.26 -5.15
C ILE A 24 23.62 2.19 -4.13
N VAL A 25 24.33 3.19 -3.63
CA VAL A 25 23.81 4.15 -2.65
C VAL A 25 22.60 4.90 -3.20
N GLN A 26 22.65 5.31 -4.48
CA GLN A 26 21.55 5.95 -5.18
C GLN A 26 20.34 5.01 -5.31
N HIS A 27 20.56 3.77 -5.75
CA HIS A 27 19.50 2.75 -5.85
C HIS A 27 18.77 2.53 -4.51
N LEU A 28 19.52 2.43 -3.41
CA LEU A 28 18.93 2.29 -2.08
C LEU A 28 18.15 3.53 -1.63
N ASN A 29 18.61 4.73 -2.00
CA ASN A 29 17.91 5.98 -1.70
C ASN A 29 16.57 6.08 -2.47
N ASP A 30 16.55 5.63 -3.72
CA ASP A 30 15.33 5.55 -4.53
C ASP A 30 14.38 4.47 -4.00
N GLY A 31 14.92 3.33 -3.55
CA GLY A 31 14.17 2.30 -2.84
C GLY A 31 13.49 2.83 -1.57
N LYS A 32 14.21 3.64 -0.78
CA LYS A 32 13.65 4.32 0.40
C LYS A 32 12.52 5.29 0.05
N ARG A 33 12.67 6.04 -1.04
CA ARG A 33 11.63 6.95 -1.55
C ARG A 33 10.38 6.18 -1.95
N THR A 34 10.55 5.07 -2.66
CA THR A 34 9.46 4.17 -3.04
C THR A 34 8.69 3.66 -1.81
N CYS A 35 9.38 3.27 -0.73
CA CYS A 35 8.71 2.88 0.52
C CYS A 35 7.83 4.01 1.10
N LYS A 36 8.27 5.27 1.00
CA LYS A 36 7.50 6.43 1.47
C LYS A 36 6.27 6.69 0.57
N GLU A 37 6.42 6.57 -0.74
CA GLU A 37 5.31 6.71 -1.69
C GLU A 37 4.22 5.67 -1.43
N ILE A 38 4.59 4.40 -1.19
CA ILE A 38 3.65 3.32 -0.88
C ILE A 38 2.98 3.55 0.48
N GLU A 39 3.73 3.98 1.50
CA GLU A 39 3.16 4.36 2.81
C GLU A 39 2.10 5.47 2.65
N ASP A 40 2.44 6.54 1.93
CA ASP A 40 1.53 7.67 1.72
C ASP A 40 0.28 7.26 0.94
N PHE A 41 0.44 6.40 -0.06
CA PHE A 41 -0.67 5.82 -0.80
C PHE A 41 -1.62 5.03 0.13
N MET A 42 -1.09 4.17 0.99
CA MET A 42 -1.89 3.39 1.94
C MET A 42 -2.59 4.29 2.97
N LYS A 43 -1.91 5.32 3.47
CA LYS A 43 -2.51 6.32 4.39
C LYS A 43 -3.65 7.08 3.71
N ALA A 44 -3.48 7.48 2.44
CA ALA A 44 -4.53 8.14 1.67
C ALA A 44 -5.72 7.20 1.42
N ARG A 45 -5.48 5.94 1.06
CA ARG A 45 -6.54 4.94 0.88
C ARG A 45 -7.33 4.71 2.18
N ALA A 46 -6.64 4.61 3.32
CA ALA A 46 -7.24 4.47 4.64
C ALA A 46 -8.08 5.68 5.06
N ALA A 47 -7.71 6.89 4.64
CA ALA A 47 -8.50 8.10 4.89
C ALA A 47 -9.81 8.10 4.09
N ILE A 48 -9.77 7.65 2.83
CA ILE A 48 -10.97 7.47 2.00
C ILE A 48 -11.91 6.45 2.64
N GLU A 49 -11.36 5.32 3.08
CA GLU A 49 -12.13 4.24 3.70
C GLU A 49 -12.79 4.68 5.02
N GLU A 50 -12.05 5.42 5.86
CA GLU A 50 -12.59 5.98 7.10
C GLU A 50 -13.72 6.99 6.83
N LYS A 51 -13.58 7.83 5.79
CA LYS A 51 -14.63 8.78 5.41
C LYS A 51 -15.91 8.05 5.02
N TYR A 52 -15.79 7.04 4.15
CA TYR A 52 -16.92 6.21 3.73
C TYR A 52 -17.61 5.56 4.94
N ALA A 53 -16.84 4.93 5.83
CA ALA A 53 -17.35 4.33 7.05
C ALA A 53 -18.14 5.32 7.91
N LYS A 54 -17.59 6.52 8.14
CA LYS A 54 -18.24 7.56 8.96
C LYS A 54 -19.53 8.09 8.34
N GLU A 55 -19.57 8.27 7.03
CA GLU A 55 -20.79 8.68 6.32
C GLU A 55 -21.87 7.60 6.40
N LEU A 56 -21.46 6.33 6.28
CA LEU A 56 -22.37 5.19 6.40
C LEU A 56 -22.90 5.02 7.84
N LEU A 57 -22.07 5.26 8.86
CA LEU A 57 -22.51 5.30 10.27
C LEU A 57 -23.52 6.43 10.52
N GLY A 58 -23.31 7.59 9.89
CA GLY A 58 -24.27 8.68 9.95
C GLY A 58 -25.60 8.32 9.30
N LEU A 59 -25.57 7.58 8.19
CA LEU A 59 -26.76 7.09 7.49
C LEU A 59 -27.53 6.06 8.32
N SER A 60 -26.86 5.08 8.93
CA SER A 60 -27.52 4.02 9.71
C SER A 60 -28.34 4.56 10.88
N ARG A 61 -28.01 5.76 11.39
CA ARG A 61 -28.73 6.43 12.48
C ARG A 61 -29.98 7.19 12.02
N LYS A 62 -30.14 7.44 10.71
CA LYS A 62 -31.33 8.13 10.19
C LYS A 62 -32.58 7.27 10.34
N VAL A 63 -33.72 7.93 10.43
CA VAL A 63 -35.01 7.25 10.49
C VAL A 63 -35.30 6.59 9.14
N CYS A 64 -35.63 5.30 9.16
CA CYS A 64 -36.08 4.52 8.01
C CYS A 64 -37.20 3.60 8.52
N GLY A 65 -38.40 3.70 7.92
CA GLY A 65 -39.56 2.90 8.34
C GLY A 65 -40.21 3.32 9.66
N HIS A 66 -40.30 4.61 9.97
CA HIS A 66 -40.89 5.09 11.24
C HIS A 66 -42.32 4.58 11.50
N ASN A 67 -43.13 4.59 10.45
CA ASN A 67 -44.55 4.23 10.51
C ASN A 67 -44.81 2.77 10.15
N GLU A 68 -43.77 2.03 9.74
CA GLU A 68 -43.92 0.63 9.42
C GLU A 68 -44.13 -0.18 10.69
N MET A 69 -44.81 -1.32 10.54
CA MET A 69 -45.24 -2.15 11.67
C MET A 69 -44.80 -3.60 11.47
N ASN A 70 -44.86 -4.37 12.56
CA ASN A 70 -44.67 -5.82 12.59
C ASN A 70 -43.49 -6.37 11.76
N THR A 71 -43.71 -7.25 10.78
CA THR A 71 -42.65 -8.01 10.10
C THR A 71 -41.81 -7.11 9.20
N LEU A 72 -42.42 -6.20 8.41
CA LEU A 72 -41.68 -5.25 7.59
C LEU A 72 -40.84 -4.30 8.44
N LYS A 73 -41.37 -3.84 9.59
CA LYS A 73 -40.60 -3.00 10.52
C LYS A 73 -39.35 -3.71 11.04
N ARG A 74 -39.47 -4.98 11.43
CA ARG A 74 -38.34 -5.80 11.88
C ARG A 74 -37.26 -5.88 10.82
N SER A 75 -37.62 -6.13 9.56
CA SER A 75 -36.65 -6.21 8.46
C SER A 75 -35.97 -4.88 8.13
N LEU A 76 -36.69 -3.76 8.24
CA LEU A 76 -36.09 -2.42 8.11
C LEU A 76 -35.13 -2.11 9.27
N ASP A 77 -35.40 -2.60 10.48
CA ASP A 77 -34.46 -2.47 11.61
C ASP A 77 -33.19 -3.31 11.39
N VAL A 78 -33.32 -4.54 10.86
CA VAL A 78 -32.16 -5.37 10.47
C VAL A 78 -31.35 -4.69 9.36
N PHE A 79 -32.00 -4.13 8.34
CA PHE A 79 -31.32 -3.38 7.28
C PHE A 79 -30.47 -2.24 7.84
N LYS A 80 -31.02 -1.44 8.77
CA LYS A 80 -30.27 -0.37 9.44
C LYS A 80 -29.11 -0.92 10.27
N LEU A 81 -29.33 -1.99 11.02
CA LEU A 81 -28.30 -2.63 11.84
C LEU A 81 -27.14 -3.12 10.97
N GLN A 82 -27.41 -3.83 9.87
CA GLN A 82 -26.34 -4.33 8.99
C GLN A 82 -25.64 -3.19 8.27
N THR A 83 -26.33 -2.09 7.94
CA THR A 83 -25.69 -0.87 7.44
C THR A 83 -24.67 -0.30 8.45
N GLU A 84 -25.00 -0.30 9.74
CA GLU A 84 -24.06 0.07 10.81
C GLU A 84 -22.88 -0.91 10.89
N GLN A 85 -23.13 -2.22 10.79
CA GLN A 85 -22.05 -3.22 10.81
C GLN A 85 -21.08 -3.09 9.62
N VAL A 86 -21.60 -2.84 8.42
CA VAL A 86 -20.76 -2.56 7.24
C VAL A 86 -19.89 -1.33 7.51
N SER A 87 -20.47 -0.25 8.04
CA SER A 87 -19.70 0.93 8.46
C SER A 87 -18.56 0.57 9.43
N MET A 88 -18.86 -0.20 10.47
CA MET A 88 -17.87 -0.60 11.47
C MET A 88 -16.75 -1.46 10.87
N SER A 89 -17.06 -2.37 9.93
CA SER A 89 -16.05 -3.17 9.23
C SER A 89 -15.12 -2.30 8.37
N HIS A 90 -15.64 -1.30 7.65
CA HIS A 90 -14.82 -0.36 6.88
C HIS A 90 -13.95 0.53 7.78
N LEU A 91 -14.43 0.90 8.97
CA LEU A 91 -13.64 1.64 9.95
C LEU A 91 -12.47 0.79 10.47
N HIS A 92 -12.72 -0.49 10.76
CA HIS A 92 -11.69 -1.44 11.16
C HIS A 92 -10.65 -1.66 10.06
N LEU A 93 -11.09 -1.85 8.81
CA LEU A 93 -10.20 -1.95 7.65
C LEU A 93 -9.29 -0.71 7.53
N ALA A 94 -9.86 0.49 7.67
CA ALA A 94 -9.10 1.73 7.63
C ALA A 94 -8.02 1.80 8.73
N GLN A 95 -8.31 1.28 9.94
CA GLN A 95 -7.34 1.18 11.02
C GLN A 95 -6.23 0.19 10.68
N ALA A 96 -6.57 -1.02 10.22
CA ALA A 96 -5.62 -2.04 9.82
C ALA A 96 -4.66 -1.54 8.71
N MET A 97 -5.17 -0.81 7.72
CA MET A 97 -4.33 -0.19 6.69
C MET A 97 -3.34 0.82 7.26
N ARG A 98 -3.73 1.62 8.27
CA ARG A 98 -2.83 2.58 8.94
C ARG A 98 -1.75 1.87 9.73
N GLU A 99 -2.08 0.75 10.37
CA GLU A 99 -1.10 -0.07 11.09
C GLU A 99 -0.07 -0.68 10.14
N GLU A 100 -0.49 -1.22 8.99
CA GLU A 100 0.45 -1.71 7.97
C GLU A 100 1.33 -0.60 7.40
N ALA A 101 0.76 0.58 7.13
CA ALA A 101 1.55 1.75 6.71
C ALA A 101 2.58 2.16 7.79
N LYS A 102 2.22 2.08 9.07
CA LYS A 102 3.15 2.35 10.18
C LYS A 102 4.28 1.32 10.26
N LYS A 103 4.00 0.03 10.05
CA LYS A 103 5.05 -1.01 9.98
C LYS A 103 6.03 -0.74 8.85
N LEU A 104 5.54 -0.29 7.69
CA LEU A 104 6.40 0.10 6.56
C LEU A 104 7.25 1.33 6.88
N GLU A 105 6.69 2.31 7.58
CA GLU A 105 7.41 3.48 8.08
C GLU A 105 8.56 3.09 9.04
N GLU A 106 8.28 2.24 10.03
CA GLU A 106 9.26 1.72 10.98
C GLU A 106 10.39 0.94 10.28
N PHE A 107 10.03 0.07 9.32
CA PHE A 107 10.98 -0.64 8.48
C PHE A 107 11.91 0.31 7.72
N ARG A 108 11.35 1.34 7.08
CA ARG A 108 12.13 2.32 6.32
C ARG A 108 13.13 3.07 7.21
N GLU A 109 12.69 3.53 8.39
CA GLU A 109 13.60 4.25 9.30
C GLU A 109 14.68 3.32 9.88
N LYS A 110 14.36 2.04 10.14
CA LYS A 110 15.36 1.04 10.56
C LYS A 110 16.42 0.82 9.50
N GLN A 111 16.04 0.67 8.22
CA GLN A 111 17.02 0.51 7.13
C GLN A 111 17.91 1.76 6.97
N LYS A 112 17.31 2.96 7.05
CA LYS A 112 18.03 4.23 7.01
C LYS A 112 19.10 4.33 8.10
N GLU A 113 18.76 3.98 9.34
CA GLU A 113 19.73 4.04 10.44
C GLU A 113 20.84 2.99 10.30
N ALA A 114 20.50 1.77 9.89
CA ALA A 114 21.49 0.71 9.63
C ALA A 114 22.48 1.10 8.51
N LYS A 115 22.01 1.79 7.46
CA LYS A 115 22.83 2.27 6.34
C LYS A 115 23.81 3.37 6.76
N LYS A 116 23.35 4.31 7.60
CA LYS A 116 24.06 5.55 7.95
C LYS A 116 25.48 5.33 8.49
N LYS A 117 25.66 4.37 9.40
CA LYS A 117 26.99 4.09 10.00
C LYS A 117 27.99 3.58 8.95
N LEU A 118 27.52 2.71 8.05
CA LEU A 118 28.33 2.14 6.99
C LEU A 118 28.71 3.20 5.95
N GLU A 119 27.77 4.09 5.59
CA GLU A 119 28.06 5.21 4.69
C GLU A 119 29.15 6.14 5.24
N GLN A 120 29.07 6.51 6.53
CA GLN A 120 30.09 7.34 7.16
C GLN A 120 31.48 6.71 7.14
N GLN A 121 31.56 5.39 7.37
CA GLN A 121 32.81 4.65 7.33
C GLN A 121 33.40 4.58 5.92
N MET A 122 32.55 4.30 4.92
CA MET A 122 32.96 4.25 3.51
C MET A 122 33.41 5.62 3.00
N ASP A 123 32.71 6.70 3.36
CA ASP A 123 33.09 8.08 3.02
C ASP A 123 34.46 8.45 3.59
N ALA A 124 34.73 8.06 4.83
CA ALA A 124 36.04 8.29 5.46
C ALA A 124 37.14 7.53 4.72
N LEU A 125 36.91 6.24 4.41
CA LEU A 125 37.87 5.41 3.66
C LEU A 125 38.10 5.95 2.24
N HIS A 126 37.06 6.38 1.53
CA HIS A 126 37.20 6.98 0.20
C HIS A 126 38.06 8.25 0.23
N LYS A 127 37.84 9.14 1.21
CA LYS A 127 38.63 10.37 1.38
C LYS A 127 40.09 10.07 1.74
N GLN A 128 40.33 9.14 2.67
CA GLN A 128 41.68 8.72 3.04
C GLN A 128 42.40 8.12 1.84
N LYS A 129 41.75 7.22 1.09
CA LYS A 129 42.29 6.57 -0.11
C LYS A 129 42.66 7.59 -1.18
N ALA A 130 41.77 8.53 -1.48
CA ALA A 130 42.02 9.59 -2.46
C ALA A 130 43.21 10.49 -2.06
N THR A 131 43.28 10.88 -0.78
CA THR A 131 44.37 11.71 -0.25
C THR A 131 45.71 10.99 -0.32
N GLN A 132 45.76 9.72 0.11
CA GLN A 132 46.96 8.91 0.08
C GLN A 132 47.42 8.62 -1.37
N TYR A 133 46.47 8.39 -2.28
CA TYR A 133 46.78 8.22 -3.70
C TYR A 133 47.45 9.47 -4.29
N LYS A 134 46.88 10.65 -4.05
CA LYS A 134 47.44 11.93 -4.51
C LYS A 134 48.86 12.12 -3.99
N LYS A 135 49.08 11.94 -2.69
CA LYS A 135 50.41 12.04 -2.05
C LYS A 135 51.41 11.05 -2.68
N THR A 136 50.97 9.82 -2.94
CA THR A 136 51.80 8.79 -3.57
C THR A 136 52.22 9.22 -4.99
N MET A 137 51.30 9.77 -5.79
CA MET A 137 51.62 10.27 -7.13
C MET A 137 52.55 11.49 -7.12
N GLU A 138 52.41 12.38 -6.14
CA GLU A 138 53.33 13.53 -5.97
C GLU A 138 54.74 13.08 -5.59
N THR A 139 54.87 12.11 -4.67
CA THR A 139 56.16 11.54 -4.28
C THR A 139 56.80 10.75 -5.42
N LYS A 140 56.01 10.04 -6.24
CA LYS A 140 56.46 9.39 -7.49
C LYS A 140 57.09 10.41 -8.44
N LYS A 141 56.36 11.50 -8.75
CA LYS A 141 56.86 12.56 -9.63
C LYS A 141 58.14 13.20 -9.11
N THR A 142 58.23 13.37 -7.79
CA THR A 142 59.41 13.93 -7.12
C THR A 142 60.61 12.99 -7.25
N TYR A 143 60.42 11.70 -6.97
CA TYR A 143 61.43 10.67 -7.16
C TYR A 143 61.93 10.63 -8.61
N GLU A 144 61.03 10.56 -9.59
CA GLU A 144 61.39 10.58 -11.01
C GLU A 144 62.20 11.81 -11.40
N GLN A 145 61.87 12.99 -10.84
CA GLN A 145 62.66 14.20 -11.06
C GLN A 145 64.05 14.10 -10.43
N LYS A 146 64.18 13.58 -9.21
CA LYS A 146 65.48 13.40 -8.54
C LYS A 146 66.37 12.37 -9.22
N CYS A 147 65.79 11.34 -9.83
CA CYS A 147 66.53 10.41 -10.69
C CYS A 147 67.10 11.12 -11.92
N ARG A 148 66.31 11.95 -12.61
CA ARG A 148 66.81 12.76 -13.74
C ARG A 148 67.91 13.74 -13.32
N ASP A 149 67.72 14.44 -12.20
CA ASP A 149 68.72 15.37 -11.66
C ASP A 149 70.06 14.64 -11.35
N LYS A 150 69.99 13.40 -10.84
CA LYS A 150 71.15 12.53 -10.60
C LYS A 150 71.85 12.14 -11.90
N GLU A 151 71.10 11.64 -12.88
CA GLU A 151 71.63 11.24 -14.20
C GLU A 151 72.32 12.42 -14.90
N ASP A 152 71.70 13.61 -14.88
CA ASP A 152 72.28 14.82 -15.45
C ASP A 152 73.58 15.22 -14.73
N ALA A 153 73.62 15.14 -13.39
CA ALA A 153 74.82 15.45 -12.62
C ALA A 153 75.98 14.47 -12.91
N GLU A 154 75.68 13.18 -13.04
CA GLU A 154 76.64 12.13 -13.42
C GLU A 154 77.16 12.33 -14.85
N GLN A 155 76.28 12.67 -15.81
CA GLN A 155 76.68 12.97 -17.19
C GLN A 155 77.58 14.21 -17.27
N VAL A 156 77.24 15.29 -16.55
CA VAL A 156 78.06 16.52 -16.50
C VAL A 156 79.42 16.22 -15.87
N MET A 157 79.47 15.43 -14.80
CA MET A 157 80.73 15.00 -14.19
C MET A 157 81.59 14.20 -15.17
N ASN A 158 81.02 13.22 -15.87
CA ASN A 158 81.73 12.37 -16.83
C ASN A 158 82.25 13.15 -18.04
N ARG A 159 81.45 14.08 -18.60
CA ARG A 159 81.89 14.93 -19.73
C ARG A 159 83.06 15.84 -19.38
N ASN A 160 83.18 16.22 -18.11
CA ASN A 160 84.20 17.15 -17.64
C ASN A 160 85.40 16.45 -16.99
N ALA A 161 85.45 15.12 -17.02
CA ALA A 161 86.46 14.31 -16.33
C ALA A 161 87.89 14.52 -16.85
N THR A 162 88.07 14.92 -18.11
CA THR A 162 89.38 15.13 -18.75
C THR A 162 89.72 16.60 -19.02
N THR A 163 88.76 17.51 -18.83
CA THR A 163 88.87 18.94 -19.20
C THR A 163 88.84 19.90 -18.01
N SER A 164 88.48 19.43 -16.82
CA SER A 164 88.39 20.26 -15.60
C SER A 164 89.64 20.16 -14.72
N ASN A 165 89.97 21.24 -14.01
CA ASN A 165 90.99 21.22 -12.95
C ASN A 165 90.50 20.47 -11.70
N ALA A 166 91.44 20.06 -10.83
CA ALA A 166 91.14 19.24 -9.65
C ALA A 166 90.04 19.82 -8.74
N LYS A 167 90.06 21.14 -8.48
CA LYS A 167 89.08 21.82 -7.63
C LYS A 167 87.67 21.81 -8.25
N GLN A 168 87.59 21.92 -9.56
CA GLN A 168 86.31 21.87 -10.30
C GLN A 168 85.77 20.44 -10.39
N GLN A 169 86.66 19.45 -10.54
CA GLN A 169 86.32 18.04 -10.52
C GLN A 169 85.75 17.60 -9.16
N GLU A 170 86.34 18.06 -8.06
CA GLU A 170 85.85 17.83 -6.70
C GLU A 170 84.44 18.42 -6.48
N LYS A 171 84.19 19.64 -7.00
CA LYS A 171 82.87 20.28 -6.93
C LYS A 171 81.80 19.52 -7.71
N LEU A 172 82.14 19.03 -8.90
CA LEU A 172 81.23 18.22 -9.72
C LEU A 172 80.93 16.87 -9.07
N TYR A 173 81.93 16.23 -8.49
CA TYR A 173 81.77 15.00 -7.72
C TYR A 173 80.86 15.19 -6.51
N SER A 174 81.06 16.26 -5.73
CA SER A 174 80.21 16.61 -4.58
C SER A 174 78.75 16.83 -5.01
N LYS A 175 78.52 17.53 -6.14
CA LYS A 175 77.17 17.75 -6.68
C LYS A 175 76.50 16.45 -7.15
N ALA A 176 77.23 15.56 -7.82
CA ALA A 176 76.74 14.25 -8.23
C ALA A 176 76.37 13.39 -7.01
N GLN A 177 77.21 13.40 -5.98
CA GLN A 177 76.95 12.68 -4.73
C GLN A 177 75.72 13.23 -3.98
N GLN A 178 75.54 14.56 -3.94
CA GLN A 178 74.35 15.18 -3.34
C GLN A 178 73.07 14.84 -4.11
N ALA A 179 73.12 14.85 -5.44
CA ALA A 179 71.99 14.46 -6.29
C ALA A 179 71.63 12.97 -6.09
N LYS A 180 72.63 12.10 -5.97
CA LYS A 180 72.45 10.68 -5.63
C LYS A 180 71.76 10.50 -4.27
N GLN A 181 72.24 11.16 -3.21
CA GLN A 181 71.61 11.10 -1.89
C GLN A 181 70.16 11.60 -1.91
N SER A 182 69.90 12.69 -2.64
CA SER A 182 68.54 13.25 -2.80
C SER A 182 67.60 12.29 -3.52
N ALA A 183 68.09 11.56 -4.53
CA ALA A 183 67.33 10.52 -5.23
C ALA A 183 67.04 9.32 -4.31
N GLU A 184 68.02 8.86 -3.53
CA GLU A 184 67.85 7.78 -2.55
C GLU A 184 66.86 8.16 -1.42
N GLU A 185 66.85 9.41 -0.98
CA GLU A 185 65.85 9.90 -0.03
C GLU A 185 64.45 9.95 -0.64
N ALA A 186 64.31 10.49 -1.86
CA ALA A 186 63.04 10.52 -2.57
C ALA A 186 62.50 9.11 -2.86
N ASP A 187 63.37 8.14 -3.17
CA ASP A 187 63.02 6.73 -3.36
C ASP A 187 62.43 6.13 -2.09
N ARG A 188 63.09 6.32 -0.94
CA ARG A 188 62.60 5.85 0.37
C ARG A 188 61.22 6.44 0.69
N VAL A 189 61.02 7.74 0.46
CA VAL A 189 59.73 8.40 0.70
C VAL A 189 58.65 7.89 -0.26
N TYR A 190 58.96 7.73 -1.55
CA TYR A 190 58.02 7.18 -2.52
C TYR A 190 57.62 5.74 -2.15
N ASN A 191 58.60 4.88 -1.85
CA ASN A 191 58.38 3.49 -1.44
C ASN A 191 57.47 3.40 -0.19
N GLN A 192 57.73 4.23 0.84
CA GLN A 192 56.88 4.31 2.03
C GLN A 192 55.43 4.68 1.69
N ASN A 193 55.21 5.64 0.79
CA ASN A 193 53.86 6.04 0.37
C ASN A 193 53.16 4.97 -0.47
N VAL A 194 53.90 4.22 -1.30
CA VAL A 194 53.37 3.06 -2.04
C VAL A 194 52.90 1.97 -1.07
N LEU A 195 53.69 1.64 -0.06
CA LEU A 195 53.31 0.65 0.96
C LEU A 195 52.08 1.09 1.76
N ALA A 196 52.02 2.37 2.15
CA ALA A 196 50.86 2.94 2.84
C ALA A 196 49.59 2.90 1.97
N LEU A 197 49.71 3.22 0.67
CA LEU A 197 48.60 3.13 -0.27
C LEU A 197 48.13 1.69 -0.49
N ALA A 198 49.06 0.72 -0.57
CA ALA A 198 48.73 -0.69 -0.74
C ALA A 198 47.91 -1.22 0.44
N LYS A 199 48.32 -0.90 1.68
CA LYS A 199 47.58 -1.24 2.89
C LYS A 199 46.17 -0.64 2.89
N LEU A 200 46.06 0.65 2.59
CA LEU A 200 44.77 1.34 2.56
C LEU A 200 43.85 0.81 1.45
N ARG A 201 44.41 0.39 0.32
CA ARG A 201 43.66 -0.28 -0.76
C ARG A 201 43.09 -1.61 -0.27
N GLU A 202 43.86 -2.41 0.45
CA GLU A 202 43.39 -3.69 0.99
C GLU A 202 42.27 -3.51 2.02
N GLU A 203 42.43 -2.54 2.94
CA GLU A 203 41.39 -2.17 3.89
C GLU A 203 40.10 -1.73 3.18
N TRP A 204 40.22 -0.88 2.16
CA TRP A 204 39.07 -0.45 1.35
C TRP A 204 38.40 -1.61 0.60
N LEU A 205 39.18 -2.52 -0.02
CA LEU A 205 38.62 -3.68 -0.73
C LEU A 205 37.77 -4.54 0.20
N ASN A 206 38.29 -4.85 1.38
CA ASN A 206 37.59 -5.66 2.38
C ASN A 206 36.30 -4.97 2.86
N GLU A 207 36.34 -3.66 3.08
CA GLU A 207 35.16 -2.94 3.54
C GLU A 207 34.13 -2.73 2.43
N HIS A 208 34.56 -2.51 1.19
CA HIS A 208 33.68 -2.39 0.03
C HIS A 208 32.88 -3.67 -0.21
N VAL A 209 33.52 -4.85 -0.10
CA VAL A 209 32.81 -6.14 -0.21
C VAL A 209 31.74 -6.27 0.87
N LYS A 210 32.09 -6.01 2.13
CA LYS A 210 31.12 -6.06 3.24
C LYS A 210 29.96 -5.09 3.05
N ALA A 211 30.27 -3.88 2.56
CA ALA A 211 29.25 -2.88 2.28
C ALA A 211 28.29 -3.36 1.18
N CYS A 212 28.82 -3.92 0.09
CA CYS A 212 28.02 -4.48 -0.99
C CYS A 212 27.10 -5.61 -0.49
N GLU A 213 27.60 -6.54 0.31
CA GLU A 213 26.81 -7.65 0.87
C GLU A 213 25.69 -7.14 1.79
N MET A 214 25.97 -6.13 2.63
CA MET A 214 24.97 -5.51 3.49
C MET A 214 23.90 -4.77 2.69
N PHE A 215 24.29 -4.01 1.67
CA PHE A 215 23.38 -3.29 0.79
C PHE A 215 22.51 -4.22 -0.04
N GLU A 216 23.08 -5.30 -0.58
CA GLU A 216 22.33 -6.33 -1.29
C GLU A 216 21.30 -7.00 -0.36
N LYS A 217 21.68 -7.33 0.87
CA LYS A 217 20.75 -7.87 1.87
C LYS A 217 19.61 -6.90 2.18
N GLN A 218 19.90 -5.61 2.34
CA GLN A 218 18.87 -4.59 2.55
C GLN A 218 17.91 -4.51 1.36
N GLU A 219 18.43 -4.62 0.13
CA GLU A 219 17.61 -4.56 -1.08
C GLU A 219 16.71 -5.79 -1.23
N VAL A 220 17.23 -6.99 -0.95
CA VAL A 220 16.44 -8.22 -0.91
C VAL A 220 15.31 -8.10 0.11
N GLU A 221 15.62 -7.62 1.32
CA GLU A 221 14.63 -7.41 2.37
C GLU A 221 13.58 -6.39 1.93
N ARG A 222 13.99 -5.26 1.33
CA ARG A 222 13.08 -4.21 0.84
C ARG A 222 12.11 -4.77 -0.21
N ILE A 223 12.61 -5.49 -1.21
CA ILE A 223 11.77 -6.08 -2.27
C ILE A 223 10.76 -7.05 -1.65
N SER A 224 11.21 -7.92 -0.73
CA SER A 224 10.35 -8.88 -0.06
C SER A 224 9.27 -8.19 0.79
N VAL A 225 9.65 -7.18 1.58
CA VAL A 225 8.73 -6.44 2.44
C VAL A 225 7.68 -5.71 1.61
N LEU A 226 8.08 -4.98 0.56
CA LEU A 226 7.12 -4.26 -0.28
C LEU A 226 6.13 -5.20 -0.97
N ARG A 227 6.62 -6.32 -1.52
CA ARG A 227 5.75 -7.35 -2.09
C ARG A 227 4.73 -7.84 -1.08
N ASN A 228 5.16 -8.15 0.13
CA ASN A 228 4.29 -8.69 1.18
C ASN A 228 3.30 -7.64 1.71
N VAL A 229 3.70 -6.38 1.85
CA VAL A 229 2.81 -5.29 2.28
C VAL A 229 1.68 -5.10 1.27
N VAL A 230 2.00 -5.04 -0.03
CA VAL A 230 0.98 -4.92 -1.09
C VAL A 230 0.07 -6.14 -1.10
N TRP A 231 0.63 -7.35 -0.95
CA TRP A 231 -0.15 -8.59 -0.88
C TRP A 231 -1.15 -8.58 0.29
N THR A 232 -0.68 -8.25 1.49
CA THR A 232 -1.53 -8.13 2.69
C THR A 232 -2.62 -7.09 2.49
N HIS A 233 -2.29 -5.94 1.89
CA HIS A 233 -3.27 -4.90 1.60
C HIS A 233 -4.40 -5.40 0.68
N LEU A 234 -4.06 -6.14 -0.38
CA LEU A 234 -5.05 -6.72 -1.29
C LEU A 234 -5.92 -7.80 -0.60
N ASN A 235 -5.32 -8.60 0.28
CA ASN A 235 -6.08 -9.58 1.06
C ASN A 235 -7.08 -8.92 2.01
N GLN A 236 -6.68 -7.83 2.67
CA GLN A 236 -7.58 -7.05 3.54
C GLN A 236 -8.78 -6.49 2.76
N LEU A 237 -8.53 -5.96 1.55
CA LEU A 237 -9.60 -5.49 0.66
C LEU A 237 -10.54 -6.62 0.24
N SER A 238 -9.98 -7.78 -0.13
CA SER A 238 -10.76 -8.96 -0.52
C SER A 238 -11.63 -9.47 0.63
N GLN A 239 -11.08 -9.52 1.85
CA GLN A 239 -11.81 -9.89 3.05
C GLN A 239 -12.97 -8.94 3.33
N GLN A 240 -12.78 -7.63 3.11
CA GLN A 240 -13.84 -6.64 3.28
C GLN A 240 -15.02 -6.87 2.33
N CYS A 241 -14.75 -7.29 1.08
CA CYS A 241 -15.80 -7.65 0.14
C CYS A 241 -16.63 -8.84 0.65
N VAL A 242 -15.97 -9.88 1.15
CA VAL A 242 -16.65 -11.07 1.72
C VAL A 242 -17.50 -10.68 2.92
N THR A 243 -16.93 -9.94 3.88
CA THR A 243 -17.67 -9.48 5.06
C THR A 243 -18.87 -8.62 4.68
N SER A 244 -18.74 -7.75 3.67
CA SER A 244 -19.88 -6.95 3.21
C SER A 244 -20.99 -7.82 2.60
N ASP A 245 -20.63 -8.82 1.80
CA ASP A 245 -21.58 -9.75 1.18
C ASP A 245 -22.37 -10.55 2.24
N GLU A 246 -21.68 -11.06 3.26
CA GLU A 246 -22.29 -11.76 4.39
C GLU A 246 -23.32 -10.88 5.12
N LEU A 247 -22.97 -9.60 5.38
CA LEU A 247 -23.87 -8.66 6.05
C LEU A 247 -25.10 -8.32 5.20
N TYR A 248 -24.95 -8.23 3.87
CA TYR A 248 -26.08 -8.02 2.97
C TYR A 248 -27.00 -9.24 2.88
N GLU A 249 -26.43 -10.44 2.99
CA GLU A 249 -27.19 -11.68 3.01
C GLU A 249 -28.09 -11.77 4.27
N GLU A 250 -27.62 -11.31 5.43
CA GLU A 250 -28.46 -11.24 6.63
C GLU A 250 -29.67 -10.31 6.47
N VAL A 251 -29.55 -9.23 5.69
CA VAL A 251 -30.70 -8.38 5.35
C VAL A 251 -31.68 -9.12 4.45
N ARG A 252 -31.21 -9.84 3.43
CA ARG A 252 -32.05 -10.62 2.52
C ARG A 252 -32.84 -11.70 3.27
N LYS A 253 -32.18 -12.47 4.14
CA LYS A 253 -32.84 -13.45 5.02
C LYS A 253 -33.91 -12.84 5.91
N SER A 254 -33.69 -11.64 6.43
CA SER A 254 -34.73 -10.95 7.21
C SER A 254 -35.92 -10.56 6.32
N LEU A 255 -35.67 -10.07 5.11
CA LEU A 255 -36.74 -9.69 4.17
C LEU A 255 -37.57 -10.89 3.72
N GLU A 256 -36.98 -12.08 3.60
CA GLU A 256 -37.71 -13.34 3.34
C GLU A 256 -38.69 -13.70 4.46
N GLN A 257 -38.51 -13.16 5.68
CA GLN A 257 -39.42 -13.35 6.81
C GLN A 257 -40.54 -12.30 6.88
N CYS A 258 -40.60 -11.36 5.93
CA CYS A 258 -41.72 -10.43 5.85
C CYS A 258 -42.99 -11.15 5.41
N ASP A 259 -44.06 -11.04 6.21
CA ASP A 259 -45.37 -11.60 5.91
C ASP A 259 -46.39 -10.48 5.74
N ILE A 260 -46.85 -10.31 4.50
CA ILE A 260 -47.80 -9.27 4.11
C ILE A 260 -49.14 -9.46 4.84
N GLN A 261 -49.61 -10.69 4.97
CA GLN A 261 -50.89 -10.98 5.61
C GLN A 261 -50.82 -10.71 7.11
N GLU A 262 -49.73 -11.12 7.75
CA GLU A 262 -49.48 -10.85 9.17
C GLU A 262 -49.45 -9.33 9.46
N ASP A 263 -48.81 -8.54 8.59
CA ASP A 263 -48.74 -7.09 8.73
C ASP A 263 -50.09 -6.41 8.52
N LEU A 264 -50.88 -6.85 7.53
CA LEU A 264 -52.24 -6.35 7.30
C LEU A 264 -53.17 -6.66 8.48
N GLU A 265 -53.14 -7.90 8.97
CA GLU A 265 -53.92 -8.32 10.13
C GLU A 265 -53.51 -7.54 11.38
N HIS A 266 -52.21 -7.35 11.59
CA HIS A 266 -51.70 -6.53 12.69
C HIS A 266 -52.25 -5.10 12.64
N PHE A 267 -52.24 -4.47 11.47
CA PHE A 267 -52.79 -3.12 11.30
C PHE A 267 -54.31 -3.07 11.55
N ILE A 268 -55.08 -3.96 10.92
CA ILE A 268 -56.55 -4.03 11.09
C ILE A 268 -56.90 -4.22 12.56
N ASN A 269 -56.25 -5.16 13.25
CA ASN A 269 -56.50 -5.42 14.66
C ASN A 269 -56.20 -4.20 15.54
N LEU A 270 -55.19 -3.42 15.18
CA LEU A 270 -54.79 -2.23 15.93
C LEU A 270 -55.65 -0.99 15.64
N ARG A 271 -56.22 -0.87 14.43
CA ARG A 271 -56.88 0.36 13.94
C ARG A 271 -58.35 0.20 13.54
N ARG A 272 -58.93 -0.99 13.62
CA ARG A 272 -60.35 -1.23 13.26
C ARG A 272 -61.30 -0.30 14.02
N THR A 273 -62.24 0.30 13.31
CA THR A 273 -63.23 1.24 13.85
C THR A 273 -64.64 0.66 13.97
N GLY A 274 -64.84 -0.56 13.48
CA GLY A 274 -66.13 -1.26 13.47
C GLY A 274 -66.12 -2.37 12.42
N ASP A 275 -66.95 -3.39 12.64
CA ASP A 275 -67.14 -4.55 11.75
C ASP A 275 -68.45 -4.47 10.97
N LYS A 276 -69.28 -3.46 11.25
CA LYS A 276 -70.58 -3.24 10.61
C LYS A 276 -70.62 -1.88 9.92
N PRO A 277 -71.12 -1.80 8.67
CA PRO A 277 -71.35 -0.53 8.02
C PRO A 277 -72.45 0.28 8.74
N PRO A 278 -72.47 1.62 8.60
CA PRO A 278 -73.57 2.43 9.11
C PRO A 278 -74.92 1.94 8.59
N VAL A 279 -75.91 1.88 9.49
CA VAL A 279 -77.27 1.48 9.10
C VAL A 279 -77.92 2.56 8.23
N PRO A 280 -78.71 2.20 7.20
CA PRO A 280 -79.49 3.18 6.44
C PRO A 280 -80.38 3.98 7.39
N VAL A 281 -80.45 5.30 7.20
CA VAL A 281 -81.35 6.17 7.97
C VAL A 281 -82.77 5.99 7.44
N PRO A 282 -83.70 5.38 8.20
CA PRO A 282 -85.09 5.28 7.77
C PRO A 282 -85.73 6.68 7.81
N TYR A 283 -86.69 6.93 6.91
CA TYR A 283 -87.54 8.12 7.03
C TYR A 283 -88.41 8.00 8.28
N GLU A 284 -88.23 8.93 9.22
CA GLU A 284 -89.07 9.05 10.40
C GLU A 284 -90.00 10.26 10.24
N ASN A 285 -91.29 10.00 10.10
CA ASN A 285 -92.28 11.08 10.07
C ASN A 285 -92.49 11.60 11.51
N PHE A 286 -92.37 12.92 11.70
CA PHE A 286 -92.53 13.59 13.00
C PHE A 286 -93.83 13.22 13.73
N TYR A 287 -94.90 12.89 13.01
CA TYR A 287 -96.20 12.54 13.57
C TYR A 287 -96.41 11.03 13.81
N SER A 288 -95.47 10.16 13.38
CA SER A 288 -95.59 8.72 13.56
C SER A 288 -95.46 8.28 15.02
N ASN A 289 -94.71 9.00 15.86
CA ASN A 289 -94.55 8.67 17.29
C ASN A 289 -95.76 9.05 18.17
N GLN A 290 -96.79 9.70 17.63
CA GLN A 290 -98.05 9.99 18.36
C GLN A 290 -99.15 8.93 18.15
N ARG A 291 -98.88 7.86 17.41
CA ARG A 291 -99.84 6.76 17.22
C ARG A 291 -99.19 5.40 17.45
N THR A 292 -98.94 5.06 18.72
CA THR A 292 -98.85 3.64 19.09
C THR A 292 -100.25 3.03 19.05
N MET A 293 -100.57 2.38 17.94
CA MET A 293 -101.59 1.32 17.90
C MET A 293 -100.89 0.04 17.45
N PRO A 294 -101.16 -1.14 18.08
CA PRO A 294 -100.44 -2.36 17.79
C PRO A 294 -100.74 -2.82 16.36
N ASN A 295 -99.68 -2.93 15.54
CA ASN A 295 -99.83 -3.44 14.19
C ASN A 295 -100.13 -4.94 14.25
N ARG A 296 -101.37 -5.31 13.91
CA ARG A 296 -101.81 -6.69 13.68
C ARG A 296 -101.03 -7.23 12.48
N GLN A 297 -100.17 -8.23 12.67
CA GLN A 297 -99.56 -8.95 11.56
C GLN A 297 -100.65 -9.68 10.75
N PRO A 298 -100.71 -9.53 9.41
CA PRO A 298 -101.44 -10.45 8.56
C PRO A 298 -100.61 -11.72 8.29
N PRO A 299 -101.25 -12.85 7.93
CA PRO A 299 -100.63 -14.16 7.94
C PRO A 299 -99.72 -14.40 6.73
N SER A 300 -98.76 -15.31 6.93
CA SER A 300 -97.89 -15.87 5.89
C SER A 300 -98.71 -16.58 4.80
N VAL A 301 -98.61 -16.10 3.55
CA VAL A 301 -99.10 -16.82 2.38
C VAL A 301 -98.02 -17.79 1.91
N GLY A 302 -98.42 -19.05 1.78
CA GLY A 302 -97.56 -20.20 1.49
C GLY A 302 -96.87 -20.18 0.13
N ARG A 303 -95.75 -20.91 0.13
CA ARG A 303 -94.80 -21.20 -0.96
C ARG A 303 -95.45 -21.58 -2.30
N ARG A 304 -94.89 -21.07 -3.40
CA ARG A 304 -94.65 -21.88 -4.61
C ARG A 304 -93.17 -22.25 -4.66
N ALA A 305 -92.89 -23.54 -4.83
CA ALA A 305 -91.55 -24.08 -4.99
C ALA A 305 -90.96 -23.64 -6.35
N ALA A 306 -89.71 -23.19 -6.35
CA ALA A 306 -88.94 -22.96 -7.56
C ALA A 306 -88.38 -24.31 -8.06
N ALA A 307 -88.43 -24.52 -9.38
CA ALA A 307 -87.93 -25.72 -10.04
C ALA A 307 -86.39 -25.81 -9.95
N PRO A 308 -85.81 -27.02 -9.85
CA PRO A 308 -84.36 -27.21 -9.75
C PRO A 308 -83.67 -26.90 -11.09
N PRO A 309 -82.47 -26.29 -11.08
CA PRO A 309 -81.66 -26.14 -12.29
C PRO A 309 -80.99 -27.48 -12.69
N PRO A 310 -80.81 -27.74 -14.00
CA PRO A 310 -80.19 -28.97 -14.50
C PRO A 310 -78.65 -28.99 -14.29
N PRO A 311 -78.01 -30.18 -14.36
CA PRO A 311 -76.63 -30.38 -13.92
C PRO A 311 -75.57 -29.93 -14.93
N ASN A 312 -74.38 -29.62 -14.39
CA ASN A 312 -73.13 -29.23 -15.04
C ASN A 312 -72.77 -30.09 -16.27
N THR A 313 -72.32 -29.41 -17.33
CA THR A 313 -71.46 -30.01 -18.36
C THR A 313 -70.18 -29.20 -18.48
N GLU A 314 -69.07 -29.90 -18.20
CA GLU A 314 -67.70 -29.56 -18.56
C GLU A 314 -67.58 -29.26 -20.06
N GLY A 315 -66.65 -28.37 -20.43
CA GLY A 315 -66.34 -28.08 -21.82
C GLY A 315 -65.33 -26.93 -21.96
N ASP A 316 -64.06 -27.29 -22.03
CA ASP A 316 -62.91 -26.47 -22.38
C ASP A 316 -63.14 -25.56 -23.60
N VAL A 317 -62.70 -24.30 -23.53
CA VAL A 317 -62.02 -23.65 -24.68
C VAL A 317 -60.92 -22.72 -24.15
N TYR A 318 -59.71 -23.03 -24.59
CA TYR A 318 -58.46 -22.30 -24.46
C TYR A 318 -58.52 -20.86 -25.00
N SER A 319 -57.86 -19.92 -24.31
CA SER A 319 -57.09 -18.87 -24.99
C SER A 319 -55.83 -18.53 -24.19
N THR A 320 -54.75 -19.16 -24.60
CA THR A 320 -53.36 -18.82 -24.30
C THR A 320 -53.00 -17.46 -24.91
N ILE A 321 -52.37 -16.59 -24.13
CA ILE A 321 -51.45 -15.57 -24.66
C ILE A 321 -50.07 -15.90 -24.09
N ALA A 322 -49.33 -16.71 -24.85
CA ALA A 322 -47.87 -16.74 -24.92
C ALA A 322 -47.45 -15.62 -25.91
N GLU A 323 -46.35 -14.89 -25.80
CA GLU A 323 -45.12 -15.00 -25.01
C GLU A 323 -44.38 -13.64 -24.99
N PRO A 324 -43.30 -13.48 -24.19
CA PRO A 324 -42.58 -12.24 -23.95
C PRO A 324 -41.47 -11.94 -24.98
N GLY A 325 -41.33 -10.66 -25.34
CA GLY A 325 -40.24 -10.18 -26.17
C GLY A 325 -38.93 -10.03 -25.38
N TYR A 326 -37.95 -10.86 -25.74
CA TYR A 326 -36.54 -10.71 -25.40
C TYR A 326 -35.96 -9.39 -25.92
N SER A 327 -35.15 -8.71 -25.10
CA SER A 327 -34.00 -7.95 -25.59
C SER A 327 -32.86 -8.03 -24.60
N VAL A 328 -31.90 -8.89 -24.93
CA VAL A 328 -30.56 -8.94 -24.34
C VAL A 328 -29.74 -7.86 -25.02
N ILE A 329 -29.17 -6.92 -24.26
CA ILE A 329 -28.03 -6.12 -24.71
C ILE A 329 -26.83 -6.51 -23.86
N ARG A 330 -25.85 -7.15 -24.50
CA ARG A 330 -24.46 -7.22 -24.06
C ARG A 330 -23.70 -6.11 -24.79
N TYR A 331 -23.08 -5.20 -24.04
CA TYR A 331 -21.63 -5.05 -23.89
C TYR A 331 -21.34 -4.25 -22.63
#